data_AF-A0A7C1KR45-F1
#
_entry.id   AF-A0A7C1KR45-F1
#
_cell.length_a   1.000
_cell.length_b   1.000
_cell.length_c   1.000
_cell.angle_alpha   90.00
_cell.angle_beta   90.00
_cell.angle_gamma   90.00
#
_symmetry.space_group_name_H-M   'P 1'
#
loop_
_entity.id
_entity.type
_entity.pdbx_description
1 polymer ?
#
loop_
_entity_poly.entity_id
_entity_poly.type
_entity_poly.pdbx_seq_one_letter_code
_entity_poly.pdbx_strand_id
1 'polypeptide(L)' 'MFGLGMPELIVVLVIALVVFGPSKLPSLGKSIGEAIRGFKKTLEEEPLKEDEKTEKTEKIIQ' A
#
# COMPACT_ATOMS: atom_id res chain seq x y z
N MET A 1 -26.55 6.78 10.87
CA MET A 1 -27.35 5.54 10.98
C MET A 1 -26.87 4.41 10.06
N PHE A 2 -25.72 4.51 9.41
CA PHE A 2 -25.06 3.36 8.77
C PHE A 2 -23.55 3.65 8.81
N GLY A 3 -22.93 3.34 9.94
CA GLY A 3 -21.46 3.30 10.00
C GLY A 3 -21.08 1.95 9.42
N LEU A 4 -20.22 1.93 8.41
CA LEU A 4 -19.54 0.70 8.01
C LEU A 4 -18.69 0.26 9.20
N GLY A 5 -19.29 -0.55 10.07
CA GLY A 5 -18.65 -1.10 11.23
C GLY A 5 -17.84 -2.33 10.84
N MET A 6 -17.06 -2.79 11.81
CA MET A 6 -16.40 -4.09 11.73
C MET A 6 -17.38 -5.24 11.40
N PRO A 7 -18.63 -5.27 11.92
CA PRO A 7 -19.59 -6.33 11.60
C PRO A 7 -19.96 -6.41 10.11
N GLU A 8 -20.24 -5.27 9.47
CA GLU A 8 -20.63 -5.21 8.06
C GLU A 8 -19.47 -5.67 7.16
N LEU A 9 -18.24 -5.27 7.49
CA LEU A 9 -17.04 -5.74 6.78
C LEU A 9 -16.85 -7.25 6.89
N ILE A 10 -17.11 -7.85 8.05
CA ILE A 10 -17.04 -9.31 8.24
C ILE A 10 -18.08 -10.02 7.39
N VAL A 11 -19.32 -9.51 7.31
CA VAL A 11 -20.36 -10.12 6.47
C VAL A 11 -19.94 -10.10 4.99
N VAL A 12 -19.44 -8.96 4.50
CA VAL A 12 -18.92 -8.85 3.12
C VAL A 12 -17.74 -9.79 2.89
N LEU A 13 -16.83 -9.90 3.86
CA LEU A 13 -15.68 -10.81 3.79
C LEU A 13 -16.14 -12.27 3.70
N VAL A 14 -17.13 -12.68 4.49
CA VAL A 14 -17.69 -14.05 4.44
C VAL A 14 -18.31 -14.34 3.07
N ILE A 15 -19.08 -13.40 2.50
CA ILE A 15 -19.64 -13.57 1.16
C ILE A 15 -18.52 -13.69 0.11
N ALA A 16 -17.52 -12.82 0.17
CA ALA A 16 -16.36 -12.87 -0.71
C ALA A 16 -15.60 -14.20 -0.57
N LEU A 17 -15.46 -14.71 0.65
CA LEU A 17 -14.86 -16.00 0.96
C LEU A 17 -15.65 -17.19 0.39
N VAL A 18 -16.97 -17.11 0.35
CA VAL A 18 -17.81 -18.15 -0.28
C VAL A 18 -17.64 -18.14 -1.80
N VAL A 19 -17.56 -16.96 -2.42
CA VAL A 19 -17.40 -16.82 -3.87
C VAL A 19 -15.99 -17.20 -4.34
N PHE A 20 -14.96 -16.68 -3.67
CA PHE A 20 -13.56 -16.89 -4.07
C PHE A 20 -12.93 -18.12 -3.40
N GLY A 21 -13.43 -18.55 -2.25
CA GLY A 21 -12.84 -19.59 -1.42
C GLY A 21 -11.75 -19.06 -0.48
N PRO A 22 -11.69 -19.52 0.79
CA PRO A 22 -10.67 -19.08 1.75
C PRO A 22 -9.25 -19.43 1.36
N SER A 23 -9.07 -20.49 0.56
CA SER A 23 -7.76 -20.90 0.06
C SER A 23 -7.16 -19.91 -0.96
N LYS A 24 -7.98 -19.08 -1.63
CA LYS A 24 -7.49 -18.09 -2.59
C LYS A 24 -6.96 -16.83 -1.93
N LEU A 25 -7.50 -16.40 -0.79
CA LEU A 25 -7.00 -15.23 -0.06
C LEU A 25 -5.49 -15.25 0.26
N PRO A 26 -4.91 -16.33 0.83
CA PRO A 26 -3.48 -16.36 1.11
C PRO A 26 -2.63 -16.36 -0.16
N SER A 27 -3.10 -16.99 -1.25
CA SER A 27 -2.39 -16.97 -2.54
C SER A 27 -2.37 -15.56 -3.16
N LEU A 28 -3.51 -14.86 -3.14
CA LEU A 28 -3.62 -13.47 -3.62
C LEU A 28 -2.78 -12.53 -2.75
N GLY A 29 -2.84 -12.69 -1.42
CA GLY A 29 -2.03 -11.93 -0.49
C GLY A 29 -0.52 -12.15 -0.67
N LYS A 30 -0.10 -13.38 -0.98
CA LYS A 30 1.29 -13.68 -1.29
C LYS A 30 1.77 -12.97 -2.56
N SER A 31 1.00 -13.04 -3.65
CA SER A 31 1.35 -12.36 -4.91
C SER A 31 1.37 -10.84 -4.77
N ILE A 32 0.37 -10.25 -4.11
CA ILE A 32 0.34 -8.81 -3.84
C ILE A 32 1.49 -8.42 -2.90
N GLY A 33 1.77 -9.21 -1.86
CA GLY A 33 2.85 -8.97 -0.92
C GLY A 33 4.23 -9.02 -1.58
N GLU A 34 4.45 -9.96 -2.49
CA GLU A 34 5.68 -10.04 -3.29
C GLU A 34 5.81 -8.81 -4.22
N ALA A 35 4.72 -8.37 -4.84
CA ALA A 35 4.71 -7.16 -5.67
C ALA A 35 5.00 -5.88 -4.86
N ILE A 36 4.35 -5.69 -3.71
CA ILE A 36 4.59 -4.55 -2.81
C ILE A 36 6.03 -4.58 -2.27
N ARG A 37 6.56 -5.77 -1.93
CA ARG A 37 7.94 -5.92 -1.46
C ARG A 37 8.95 -5.58 -2.55
N GLY A 38 8.69 -5.98 -3.79
CA GLY A 38 9.49 -5.59 -4.95
C GLY A 38 9.45 -4.08 -5.18
N PHE A 39 8.25 -3.49 -5.14
CA PHE A 39 8.06 -2.05 -5.29
C PHE A 39 8.79 -1.26 -4.20
N LYS A 40 8.65 -1.65 -2.92
CA LYS A 40 9.37 -1.04 -1.80
C LYS A 40 10.89 -1.16 -1.95
N LYS A 41 11.38 -2.32 -2.39
CA LYS A 41 12.81 -2.54 -2.60
C LYS A 41 13.36 -1.61 -3.69
N THR A 42 12.65 -1.44 -4.79
CA THR A 42 13.02 -0.47 -5.83
C THR A 42 13.01 0.97 -5.31
N LEU A 43 12.01 1.35 -4.50
CA LEU A 43 11.95 2.68 -3.88
C LEU A 43 13.02 2.94 -2.80
N GLU A 44 13.55 1.90 -2.16
CA GLU A 44 14.65 2.01 -1.18
C GLU A 44 16.04 1.92 -1.82
N GLU A 45 16.20 1.16 -2.90
CA GLU A 45 17.49 0.94 -3.59
C GLU A 45 17.77 1.99 -4.67
N GLU A 46 16.73 2.48 -5.35
CA GLU A 46 16.80 3.80 -5.98
C GLU A 46 16.34 4.77 -4.90
N PRO A 47 17.24 5.51 -4.22
CA PRO A 47 16.78 6.75 -3.64
C PRO A 47 16.13 7.47 -4.82
N LEU A 48 14.80 7.60 -4.76
CA LEU A 48 14.16 8.75 -5.35
C LEU A 48 15.09 9.87 -4.93
N LYS A 49 15.83 10.41 -5.89
CA LYS A 49 16.50 11.67 -5.71
C LYS A 49 15.33 12.58 -5.38
N GLU A 50 15.03 12.69 -4.09
CA GLU A 50 14.24 13.75 -3.55
C GLU A 50 14.92 14.97 -4.15
N ASP A 51 14.23 15.58 -5.09
CA ASP A 51 14.56 16.88 -5.62
C ASP A 51 15.00 17.74 -4.44
N GLU A 52 16.29 18.04 -4.44
CA GLU A 52 16.94 19.09 -3.67
C GLU A 52 16.36 20.45 -4.12
N LYS A 53 15.05 20.65 -3.95
CA LYS A 53 14.37 21.84 -4.44
C LYS A 53 13.32 22.37 -3.47
N THR A 54 13.75 22.62 -2.24
CA THR A 54 13.22 23.77 -1.50
C THR A 54 14.36 24.40 -0.68
N GLU A 55 14.64 25.67 -0.98
CA GLU A 55 15.46 26.63 -0.23
C GLU A 55 16.99 26.39 -0.11
N LYS A 56 17.72 26.73 -1.17
CA LYS A 56 19.10 27.23 -1.04
C LYS A 56 19.42 28.42 -1.97
N THR A 57 18.42 29.27 -2.20
CA THR A 57 18.59 30.52 -2.98
C THR A 57 19.05 31.71 -2.13
N GLU A 58 19.05 31.62 -0.80
CA GLU A 58 19.25 32.81 0.06
C GLU A 58 20.68 33.11 0.50
N LYS A 59 21.68 32.30 0.12
CA LYS A 59 23.08 32.47 0.61
C LYS A 59 24.09 33.03 -0.39
N ILE A 60 23.63 33.57 -1.52
CA ILE A 60 24.52 34.11 -2.57
C ILE A 60 24.55 35.66 -2.56
N ILE A 61 23.80 36.33 -1.66
CA ILE A 61 23.77 37.81 -1.57
C ILE A 61 24.01 38.34 -0.14
N GLN A 62 24.81 37.67 0.68
CA GLN A 62 25.40 38.28 1.89
C GLN A 62 26.89 38.03 1.97
#